data_AF-A0AAD7F2J4-F1
#
_entry.id   AF-A0AAD7F2J4-F1
#
_cell.length_a   1.000
_cell.length_b   1.000
_cell.length_c   1.000
_cell.angle_alpha   90.00
_cell.angle_beta   90.00
_cell.angle_gamma   90.00
#
_symmetry.space_group_name_H-M   'P 1'
#
loop_
_entity.id
_entity.type
_entity.pdbx_description
1 polymer ?
#
loop_
_entity_poly.entity_id
_entity_poly.type
_entity_poly.pdbx_seq_one_letter_code
_entity_poly.pdbx_strand_id
1 'polypeptide(L)'
;MPPHLAHLCPIRALAQWLYVSEITDGYLFRKMASGDRVSAQNSHMTSEFFLEMFRNNLLDINVDPSPYGTHSFRRGGCQWLYTGCRWGLVRICDWGGWSTEFSNLTIVKYLISYVDEPSERREDYMNPNRPPALKYFTCSRSCYCI
;
A
#
# COMPACT_ATOMS: atom_id res chain seq x y z
N MET A 1 9.49 6.72 -13.24
CA MET A 1 8.89 7.05 -11.93
C MET A 1 9.41 8.43 -11.52
N PRO A 2 8.56 9.36 -11.05
CA PRO A 2 9.00 10.68 -10.59
C PRO A 2 10.07 10.58 -9.48
N PRO A 3 11.04 11.51 -9.39
CA PRO A 3 12.13 11.44 -8.41
C PRO A 3 11.67 11.31 -6.95
N HIS A 4 10.62 12.03 -6.55
CA HIS A 4 10.09 11.97 -5.17
C HIS A 4 9.48 10.61 -4.80
N LEU A 5 9.01 9.83 -5.77
CA LEU A 5 8.48 8.48 -5.54
C LEU A 5 9.55 7.40 -5.71
N ALA A 6 10.79 7.79 -6.00
CA ALA A 6 11.85 6.83 -6.27
C ALA A 6 11.95 5.79 -5.15
N HIS A 7 11.83 6.18 -3.88
CA HIS A 7 11.89 5.28 -2.72
C HIS A 7 10.83 4.15 -2.74
N LEU A 8 9.74 4.31 -3.50
CA LEU A 8 8.71 3.27 -3.70
C LEU A 8 9.03 2.30 -4.84
N CYS A 9 10.19 2.42 -5.50
CA CYS A 9 10.55 1.58 -6.62
C CYS A 9 10.83 0.13 -6.16
N PRO A 10 9.98 -0.85 -6.54
CA PRO A 10 10.14 -2.23 -6.07
C PRO A 10 11.43 -2.87 -6.57
N ILE A 11 11.89 -2.50 -7.78
CA ILE A 11 13.15 -3.00 -8.33
C ILE A 11 14.34 -2.51 -7.49
N ARG A 12 14.33 -1.25 -7.07
CA ARG A 12 15.41 -0.72 -6.23
C ARG A 12 15.37 -1.31 -4.82
N ALA A 13 14.19 -1.43 -4.23
CA ALA A 13 14.01 -2.07 -2.94
C ALA A 13 14.48 -3.53 -2.97
N LEU A 14 14.13 -4.27 -4.03
CA LEU A 14 14.57 -5.64 -4.23
C LEU A 14 16.09 -5.75 -4.45
N ALA A 15 16.68 -4.89 -5.28
CA ALA A 15 18.12 -4.87 -5.52
C ALA A 15 18.90 -4.56 -4.23
N GLN A 16 18.42 -3.61 -3.44
CA GLN A 16 19.00 -3.29 -2.13
C GLN A 16 18.85 -4.48 -1.17
N TRP A 17 17.68 -5.12 -1.14
CA TRP A 17 17.46 -6.32 -0.34
C TRP A 17 18.43 -7.45 -0.70
N LEU A 18 18.58 -7.77 -1.99
CA LEU A 18 19.52 -8.79 -2.45
C LEU A 18 20.97 -8.46 -2.06
N TYR A 19 21.35 -7.18 -2.16
CA TYR A 19 22.68 -6.72 -1.76
C TYR A 19 22.94 -6.91 -0.26
N VAL A 20 21.99 -6.55 0.61
CA VAL A 20 22.19 -6.63 2.08
C VAL A 20 21.93 -8.02 2.66
N SER A 21 21.05 -8.81 2.03
CA SER A 21 20.69 -10.16 2.51
C SER A 21 21.69 -11.23 2.08
N GLU A 22 22.53 -10.94 1.09
CA GLU A 22 23.51 -11.85 0.50
C GLU A 22 22.89 -13.19 0.01
N ILE A 23 21.58 -13.19 -0.26
CA ILE A 23 20.88 -14.36 -0.78
C ILE A 23 21.24 -14.53 -2.26
N THR A 24 21.93 -15.62 -2.57
CA THR A 24 22.29 -16.00 -3.95
C THR A 24 21.39 -17.08 -4.56
N ASP A 25 20.66 -17.83 -3.73
CA ASP A 25 19.83 -18.96 -4.13
C ASP A 25 18.63 -19.18 -3.18
N GLY A 26 17.67 -20.03 -3.59
CA GLY A 26 16.55 -20.42 -2.76
C GLY A 26 15.46 -19.34 -2.62
N TYR A 27 14.85 -19.24 -1.43
CA TYR A 27 13.79 -18.27 -1.16
C TYR A 27 14.35 -16.85 -1.09
N LEU A 28 13.71 -15.94 -1.84
CA LEU A 28 14.04 -14.52 -1.87
C LEU A 28 13.75 -13.82 -0.53
N PHE A 29 12.67 -14.21 0.13
CA PHE A 29 12.29 -13.71 1.46
C PHE A 29 12.36 -14.88 2.44
N ARG A 30 13.47 -14.93 3.18
CA ARG A 30 13.71 -15.95 4.20
C ARG A 30 13.17 -15.49 5.55
N LYS A 31 12.95 -16.45 6.44
CA LYS A 31 12.66 -16.14 7.85
C LYS A 31 13.78 -15.27 8.45
N MET A 32 13.43 -14.35 9.36
CA MET A 32 14.42 -13.57 10.10
C MET A 32 14.79 -14.28 11.41
N ALA A 33 16.06 -14.21 11.77
CA ALA A 33 16.63 -14.65 13.04
C ALA A 33 16.78 -13.45 14.00
N SER A 34 17.16 -13.72 15.25
CA SER A 34 17.32 -12.69 16.28
C SER A 34 18.29 -11.57 15.85
N GLY A 35 17.87 -10.33 16.10
CA GLY A 35 18.62 -9.12 15.74
C GLY A 35 18.58 -8.81 14.25
N ASP A 36 17.41 -9.00 13.63
CA ASP A 36 17.13 -8.67 12.21
C ASP A 36 18.09 -9.29 11.20
N ARG A 37 18.63 -10.45 11.53
CA ARG A 37 19.51 -11.22 10.63
C ARG A 37 18.68 -12.12 9.73
N VAL A 38 19.03 -12.18 8.45
CA VAL A 38 18.42 -13.14 7.53
C VAL A 38 18.82 -14.56 7.93
N SER A 39 17.86 -15.49 8.00
CA SER A 39 18.17 -16.89 8.32
C SER A 39 19.04 -17.52 7.22
N ALA A 40 20.11 -18.18 7.63
CA ALA A 40 20.95 -18.97 6.74
C ALA A 40 20.19 -20.20 6.18
N GLN A 41 19.19 -20.70 6.91
CA GLN A 41 18.34 -21.78 6.42
C GLN A 41 17.46 -21.29 5.27
N ASN A 42 17.42 -22.08 4.19
CA ASN A 42 16.57 -21.84 3.04
C ASN A 42 15.09 -22.15 3.35
N SER A 43 14.49 -21.34 4.22
CA SER A 43 13.10 -21.45 4.66
C SER A 43 12.35 -20.16 4.32
N HIS A 44 11.15 -20.32 3.76
CA HIS A 44 10.32 -19.19 3.37
C HIS A 44 9.83 -18.41 4.60
N MET A 45 9.69 -17.09 4.45
CA MET A 45 8.97 -16.26 5.40
C MET A 45 7.47 -16.60 5.35
N THR A 46 6.86 -16.90 6.50
CA THR A 46 5.41 -17.11 6.58
C THR A 46 4.68 -15.79 6.65
N SER A 47 3.39 -15.78 6.27
CA SER A 47 2.54 -14.59 6.35
C SER A 47 2.39 -14.07 7.77
N GLU A 48 2.33 -14.97 8.75
CA GLU A 48 2.19 -14.64 10.17
C GLU A 48 3.44 -13.94 10.69
N PHE A 49 4.62 -14.47 10.33
CA PHE A 49 5.89 -13.87 10.71
C PHE A 49 6.09 -12.50 10.05
N PHE A 50 5.75 -12.39 8.76
CA PHE A 50 5.75 -11.10 8.07
C PHE A 50 4.84 -10.08 8.77
N LEU A 51 3.62 -10.49 9.15
CA LEU A 51 2.69 -9.61 9.85
C LEU A 51 3.20 -9.17 11.21
N GLU A 52 3.80 -10.07 11.99
CA GLU A 52 4.42 -9.73 13.27
C GLU A 52 5.47 -8.64 13.09
N MET A 53 6.39 -8.84 12.14
CA MET A 53 7.45 -7.86 11.87
C MET A 53 6.92 -6.54 11.32
N PHE A 54 5.94 -6.61 10.43
CA PHE A 54 5.29 -5.43 9.91
C PHE A 54 4.62 -4.61 11.02
N ARG A 55 3.94 -5.25 11.97
CA ARG A 55 3.31 -4.58 13.11
C ARG A 55 4.34 -3.95 14.06
N ASN A 56 5.48 -4.61 14.27
CA ASN A 56 6.58 -4.02 15.06
C ASN A 56 7.12 -2.76 14.38
N ASN A 57 7.34 -2.78 13.05
CA ASN A 57 7.75 -1.60 12.30
C ASN A 57 6.74 -0.44 12.41
N LEU A 58 5.45 -0.73 12.49
CA LEU A 58 4.42 0.30 12.71
C LEU A 58 4.52 0.92 14.11
N LEU A 59 4.77 0.09 15.13
CA LEU A 59 4.97 0.57 16.50
C LEU A 59 6.20 1.48 16.60
N ASP A 60 7.29 1.17 15.89
CA ASP A 60 8.52 1.98 15.87
C ASP A 60 8.28 3.40 15.33
N ILE A 61 7.26 3.59 14.49
CA ILE A 61 6.84 4.89 13.96
C ILE A 61 5.59 5.46 14.65
N ASN A 62 5.19 4.90 15.81
CA ASN A 62 4.01 5.29 16.59
C ASN A 62 2.67 5.18 15.84
N VAL A 63 2.54 4.19 14.95
CA VAL A 63 1.28 3.87 14.24
C VAL A 63 0.64 2.64 14.89
N ASP A 64 -0.65 2.72 15.23
CA ASP A 64 -1.41 1.58 15.77
C ASP A 64 -1.45 0.43 14.75
N PRO A 65 -0.89 -0.75 15.05
CA PRO A 65 -0.89 -1.89 14.14
C PRO A 65 -2.24 -2.63 14.07
N SER A 66 -3.16 -2.39 15.01
CA SER A 66 -4.43 -3.13 15.13
C SER A 66 -5.28 -3.17 13.84
N PRO A 67 -5.35 -2.10 13.02
CA PRO A 67 -6.14 -2.10 11.80
C PRO A 67 -5.48 -2.86 10.64
N TYR A 68 -4.23 -3.29 10.80
CA TYR A 68 -3.43 -3.86 9.74
C TYR A 68 -3.28 -5.39 9.82
N GLY A 69 -3.48 -6.06 8.68
CA GLY A 69 -3.42 -7.50 8.51
C GLY A 69 -3.03 -7.90 7.09
N THR A 70 -3.16 -9.19 6.75
CA THR A 70 -2.71 -9.76 5.45
C THR A 70 -3.39 -9.12 4.24
N HIS A 71 -4.57 -8.52 4.42
CA HIS A 71 -5.32 -7.85 3.35
C HIS A 71 -5.03 -6.36 3.22
N SER A 72 -4.23 -5.77 4.11
CA SER A 72 -4.01 -4.31 4.16
C SER A 72 -3.32 -3.77 2.91
N PHE A 73 -2.37 -4.52 2.32
CA PHE A 73 -1.72 -4.11 1.08
C PHE A 73 -2.68 -4.04 -0.10
N ARG A 74 -3.56 -5.04 -0.23
CA ARG A 74 -4.57 -5.05 -1.29
C ARG A 74 -5.56 -3.90 -1.10
N ARG A 75 -5.96 -3.63 0.14
CA ARG A 75 -6.81 -2.48 0.49
C ARG A 75 -6.15 -1.15 0.15
N GLY A 76 -4.93 -0.91 0.65
CA GLY A 76 -4.19 0.31 0.36
C GLY A 76 -3.96 0.51 -1.14
N GLY A 77 -3.71 -0.59 -1.88
CA GLY A 77 -3.64 -0.59 -3.34
C GLY A 77 -4.97 -0.16 -3.99
N CYS A 78 -6.09 -0.77 -3.60
CA CYS A 78 -7.41 -0.39 -4.10
C CYS A 78 -7.74 1.09 -3.80
N GLN A 79 -7.47 1.54 -2.57
CA GLN A 79 -7.68 2.93 -2.16
C GLN A 79 -6.82 3.87 -2.98
N TRP A 80 -5.52 3.61 -3.11
CA TRP A 80 -4.62 4.43 -3.94
C TRP A 80 -5.07 4.46 -5.40
N LEU A 81 -5.50 3.32 -5.96
CA LEU A 81 -5.98 3.26 -7.33
C LEU A 81 -7.29 4.05 -7.53
N TYR A 82 -8.17 4.04 -6.52
CA TYR A 82 -9.43 4.77 -6.54
C TYR A 82 -9.25 6.27 -6.31
N THR A 83 -8.55 6.69 -5.25
CA THR A 83 -8.43 8.09 -4.86
C THR A 83 -7.30 8.79 -5.59
N GLY A 84 -6.10 8.19 -5.62
CA GLY A 84 -4.92 8.73 -6.28
C GLY A 84 -4.97 8.54 -7.79
N CYS A 85 -5.20 7.29 -8.24
CA CYS A 85 -5.23 6.97 -9.66
C CYS A 85 -6.59 7.14 -10.34
N ARG A 86 -7.67 7.46 -9.60
CA ARG A 86 -9.02 7.71 -10.16
C ARG A 86 -9.47 6.63 -11.14
N TRP A 87 -9.08 5.37 -10.90
CA TRP A 87 -9.54 4.25 -11.72
C TRP A 87 -11.01 3.98 -11.43
N GLY A 88 -11.77 3.64 -12.48
CA GLY A 88 -13.12 3.14 -12.33
C GLY A 88 -13.14 1.81 -11.57
N LEU A 89 -14.21 1.54 -10.83
CA LEU A 89 -14.32 0.35 -9.97
C LEU A 89 -14.08 -0.96 -10.72
N VAL A 90 -14.64 -1.12 -11.92
CA VAL A 90 -14.44 -2.31 -12.76
C VAL A 90 -12.95 -2.59 -12.99
N ARG A 91 -12.20 -1.56 -13.38
CA ARG A 91 -10.75 -1.68 -13.61
C ARG A 91 -9.98 -2.02 -12.34
N ILE A 92 -10.43 -1.55 -11.18
CA ILE A 92 -9.83 -1.90 -9.89
C ILE A 92 -10.12 -3.37 -9.54
N CYS A 93 -11.34 -3.85 -9.79
CA CYS A 93 -11.70 -5.25 -9.61
C CYS A 93 -10.86 -6.18 -10.51
N ASP A 94 -10.67 -5.78 -11.78
CA ASP A 94 -9.83 -6.50 -12.75
C ASP A 94 -8.37 -6.55 -12.28
N TRP A 95 -7.80 -5.42 -11.85
CA TRP A 95 -6.45 -5.36 -11.27
C TRP A 95 -6.33 -6.21 -10.01
N GLY A 96 -7.38 -6.19 -9.18
CA GLY A 96 -7.45 -6.97 -7.96
C GLY A 96 -7.53 -8.47 -8.23
N GLY A 97 -7.80 -8.92 -9.46
CA GLY A 97 -7.99 -10.33 -9.79
C GLY A 97 -9.22 -10.92 -9.10
N TRP A 98 -10.29 -10.14 -8.97
CA TRP A 98 -11.55 -10.66 -8.45
C TRP A 98 -12.24 -11.54 -9.49
N SER A 99 -12.90 -12.59 -9.01
CA SER A 99 -13.83 -13.37 -9.84
C SER A 99 -14.89 -12.41 -10.43
N THR A 100 -15.59 -12.80 -11.49
CA THR A 100 -16.78 -12.03 -11.93
C THR A 100 -17.99 -12.24 -11.01
N GLU A 101 -17.89 -13.19 -10.07
CA GLU A 101 -18.98 -13.64 -9.19
C GLU A 101 -18.91 -13.13 -7.74
N PHE A 102 -18.24 -12.00 -7.47
CA PHE A 102 -18.23 -11.44 -6.11
C PHE A 102 -19.45 -10.56 -5.86
N SER A 103 -19.93 -10.57 -4.62
CA SER A 103 -20.89 -9.56 -4.16
C SER A 103 -20.30 -8.17 -4.36
N ASN A 104 -21.09 -7.27 -4.94
CA ASN A 104 -20.88 -5.84 -5.04
C ASN A 104 -20.46 -5.15 -3.72
N LEU A 105 -20.63 -5.79 -2.56
CA LEU A 105 -20.16 -5.25 -1.27
C LEU A 105 -18.69 -5.57 -0.97
N THR A 106 -18.06 -6.50 -1.69
CA THR A 106 -16.65 -6.86 -1.46
C THR A 106 -15.74 -5.67 -1.74
N ILE A 107 -15.98 -4.93 -2.83
CA ILE A 107 -15.20 -3.72 -3.16
C ILE A 107 -15.26 -2.68 -2.06
N VAL A 108 -16.40 -2.53 -1.37
CA VAL A 108 -16.59 -1.55 -0.30
C VAL A 108 -15.62 -1.81 0.85
N LYS A 109 -15.38 -3.09 1.22
CA LYS A 109 -14.41 -3.47 2.25
C LYS A 109 -12.98 -3.04 1.90
N TYR A 110 -12.65 -2.98 0.62
CA TYR A 110 -11.34 -2.58 0.12
C TYR A 110 -11.21 -1.08 -0.16
N LEU A 111 -12.31 -0.33 -0.16
CA LEU A 111 -12.31 1.11 -0.42
C LEU A 111 -12.52 1.97 0.83
N ILE A 112 -13.29 1.49 1.80
CA ILE A 112 -13.72 2.29 2.96
C ILE A 112 -13.31 1.58 4.24
N SER A 113 -12.65 2.32 5.14
CA SER A 113 -12.23 1.94 6.50
C SER A 113 -12.64 2.97 7.53
N TYR A 114 -12.75 2.53 8.78
CA TYR A 114 -12.88 3.45 9.91
C TYR A 114 -11.57 4.20 10.20
N VAL A 115 -10.42 3.69 9.72
CA VAL A 115 -9.12 4.36 9.83
C VAL A 115 -8.78 5.23 8.62
N ASP A 116 -9.70 5.40 7.67
CA ASP A 116 -9.43 6.23 6.50
C ASP A 116 -9.43 7.71 6.89
N GLU A 117 -8.34 8.40 6.55
CA GLU A 117 -8.29 9.85 6.68
C GLU A 117 -9.09 10.51 5.56
N PRO A 118 -10.00 11.45 5.87
CA PRO A 118 -10.72 12.20 4.85
C PRO A 118 -9.74 12.98 3.97
N SER A 119 -9.80 12.78 2.66
CA SER A 119 -8.96 13.53 1.72
C SER A 119 -9.40 14.99 1.57
N GLU A 120 -10.60 15.33 2.03
CA GLU A 120 -11.19 16.67 1.92
C GLU A 120 -11.96 17.02 3.20
N ARG A 121 -12.02 18.31 3.51
CA ARG A 121 -12.85 18.81 4.61
C ARG A 121 -14.32 18.75 4.20
N ARG A 122 -15.18 18.42 5.16
CA ARG A 122 -16.63 18.28 4.93
C ARG A 122 -17.27 19.57 4.39
N GLU A 123 -16.82 20.73 4.86
CA GLU A 123 -17.30 22.05 4.41
C GLU A 123 -17.06 22.31 2.91
N ASP A 124 -16.07 21.63 2.32
CA ASP A 124 -15.66 21.83 0.94
C ASP A 124 -16.43 20.96 -0.07
N TYR A 125 -17.32 20.06 0.38
CA TYR A 125 -18.06 19.15 -0.51
C TYR A 125 -19.06 19.85 -1.43
N MET A 126 -19.70 20.90 -0.93
CA MET A 126 -20.74 21.65 -1.65
C MET A 126 -20.40 23.14 -1.76
N ASN A 127 -19.16 23.52 -1.50
CA ASN A 127 -18.73 24.92 -1.55
C ASN A 127 -18.63 25.37 -3.03
N PRO A 128 -19.55 26.21 -3.53
CA PRO A 128 -19.54 26.64 -4.93
C PRO A 128 -18.38 27.60 -5.23
N ASN A 129 -17.80 28.20 -4.19
CA ASN A 129 -16.67 29.12 -4.27
C ASN A 129 -15.31 28.39 -4.13
N ARG A 130 -15.32 27.05 -4.06
CA ARG A 130 -14.09 26.27 -3.96
C ARG A 130 -13.27 26.45 -5.24
N PRO A 131 -11.97 26.81 -5.14
CA PRO A 131 -11.10 26.86 -6.29
C PRO A 131 -11.10 25.51 -7.01
N PRO A 132 -11.09 25.44 -8.35
CA PRO A 132 -11.07 24.17 -9.06
C PRO A 132 -9.79 23.37 -8.75
N ALA A 133 -9.90 22.04 -8.68
CA ALA A 133 -8.75 21.16 -8.52
C ALA A 133 -7.73 21.40 -9.64
N LEU A 134 -6.54 21.88 -9.30
CA LEU A 134 -5.50 22.19 -10.28
C LEU A 134 -4.75 20.91 -10.65
N LYS A 135 -4.35 20.80 -11.92
CA LYS A 135 -3.47 19.70 -12.35
C LYS A 135 -2.10 19.88 -11.72
N TYR A 136 -1.73 18.98 -10.81
CA TYR A 136 -0.42 19.04 -10.17
C TYR A 136 0.65 18.36 -11.03
N PHE A 137 1.79 19.02 -11.21
CA PHE A 137 2.85 18.64 -12.17
C PHE A 137 3.47 17.26 -11.92
N THR A 138 3.38 16.73 -10.70
CA THR A 138 3.97 15.43 -10.32
C THR A 138 3.05 14.23 -10.52
N CYS A 139 1.73 14.40 -10.55
CA CYS A 139 0.78 13.29 -10.76
C CYS A 139 -0.04 13.41 -12.06
N SER A 140 0.12 14.49 -12.81
CA SER A 140 -0.60 14.81 -14.06
C SER A 140 -2.12 14.84 -13.91
N ARG A 141 -2.64 15.05 -12.69
CA ARG A 141 -4.08 15.01 -12.38
C ARG A 141 -4.51 16.22 -11.55
N SER A 142 -5.77 16.57 -11.70
CA SER A 142 -6.46 17.58 -10.91
C SER A 142 -6.55 17.14 -9.44
N CYS A 143 -5.83 17.81 -8.54
CA CYS A 143 -5.93 17.61 -7.10
C CYS A 143 -5.92 18.95 -6.34
N TYR A 144 -6.28 18.90 -5.06
CA TYR A 144 -6.33 20.05 -4.14
C TYR A 144 -5.14 20.09 -3.17
N CYS A 145 -4.09 19.30 -3.44
CA CYS A 145 -2.90 19.26 -2.59
C CYS A 145 -2.25 20.65 -2.57
N ILE A 146 -2.21 21.25 -1.37
CA ILE A 146 -1.39 22.43 -1.07
C ILE A 146 0.04 21.92 -0.83
#